data_AF-A0A7V8ZHK3-F1
#
_entry.id   AF-A0A7V8ZHK3-F1
#
_cell.length_a   1.000
_cell.length_b   1.000
_cell.length_c   1.000
_cell.angle_alpha   90.00
_cell.angle_beta   90.00
_cell.angle_gamma   90.00
#
_symmetry.space_group_name_H-M   'P 1'
#
loop_
_entity.id
_entity.type
_entity.pdbx_description
1 polymer ?
#
loop_
_entity_poly.entity_id
_entity_poly.type
_entity_poly.pdbx_seq_one_letter_code
_entity_poly.pdbx_strand_id
1 'polypeptide(L)'
;LVVSDDPANRHALVVVCPIGTTRSGYPTRVELEPGRSGLDHVSYVQCEQIRTISAKRLTSRLGSADVSVIAEVERVLRLLLRL
;
A
#
# COMPACT_ATOMS: atom_id res chain seq x y z
N LEU A 1 -2.79 1.18 1.22
CA LEU A 1 -2.56 1.06 -0.23
C LEU A 1 -3.18 -0.24 -0.71
N VAL A 2 -4.09 -0.20 -1.69
CA VAL A 2 -4.60 -1.42 -2.35
C VAL A 2 -3.51 -1.92 -3.29
N VAL A 3 -3.18 -3.22 -3.20
CA VAL A 3 -2.10 -3.86 -3.98
C VAL A 3 -2.57 -5.09 -4.77
N SER A 4 -3.83 -5.50 -4.61
CA SER A 4 -4.48 -6.48 -5.49
C SER A 4 -4.83 -5.88 -6.85
N ASP A 5 -4.87 -6.72 -7.87
CA ASP A 5 -5.25 -6.35 -9.23
C ASP A 5 -6.74 -5.99 -9.35
N ASP A 6 -7.08 -5.23 -10.40
CA ASP A 6 -8.44 -4.74 -10.62
C ASP A 6 -9.50 -5.86 -10.76
N PRO A 7 -9.21 -6.99 -11.43
CA PRO A 7 -10.10 -8.15 -11.41
C PRO A 7 -10.41 -8.65 -9.99
N ALA A 8 -9.41 -8.84 -9.12
CA ALA A 8 -9.65 -9.28 -7.74
C ALA A 8 -10.46 -8.25 -6.95
N ASN A 9 -10.25 -6.96 -7.20
CA ASN A 9 -10.94 -5.86 -6.51
C ASN A 9 -12.46 -5.82 -6.77
N ARG A 10 -12.96 -6.52 -7.81
CA ARG A 10 -14.41 -6.62 -8.10
C ARG A 10 -15.15 -7.54 -7.12
N HIS A 11 -14.43 -8.31 -6.32
CA HIS A 11 -15.01 -9.18 -5.29
C HIS A 11 -15.12 -8.46 -3.94
N ALA A 12 -15.68 -9.16 -2.94
CA ALA A 12 -15.91 -8.60 -1.61
C ALA A 12 -14.63 -8.39 -0.76
N LEU A 13 -13.46 -8.78 -1.28
CA LEU A 13 -12.16 -8.76 -0.60
C LEU A 13 -11.12 -8.01 -1.44
N VAL A 14 -10.22 -7.30 -0.77
CA VAL A 14 -9.07 -6.61 -1.37
C VAL A 14 -7.82 -6.89 -0.57
N VAL A 15 -6.66 -6.90 -1.22
CA VAL A 15 -5.36 -7.01 -0.56
C VAL A 15 -4.77 -5.62 -0.39
N VAL A 16 -4.36 -5.29 0.83
CA VAL A 16 -3.84 -3.96 1.18
C VAL A 16 -2.53 -4.05 1.94
N CYS A 17 -1.69 -3.05 1.76
CA CYS A 17 -0.60 -2.70 2.68
C CYS A 17 -1.03 -1.48 3.51
N PRO A 18 -1.02 -1.55 4.85
CA PRO A 18 -1.26 -0.39 5.72
C PRO A 18 -0.28 0.75 5.45
N ILE A 19 -0.70 1.97 5.81
CA ILE A 19 0.12 3.18 5.71
C ILE A 19 0.20 3.81 7.10
N GLY A 20 1.40 4.19 7.52
CA GLY A 20 1.62 4.91 8.78
C GLY A 20 2.66 6.01 8.62
N THR A 21 2.65 7.00 9.51
CA THR A 21 3.58 8.14 9.48
C THR A 21 4.90 7.86 10.20
N THR A 22 4.96 6.81 11.01
CA THR A 22 6.18 6.45 11.75
C THR A 22 7.25 5.91 10.79
N ARG A 23 8.31 6.69 10.62
CA ARG A 23 9.56 6.20 10.05
C ARG A 23 10.19 5.20 11.03
N SER A 24 10.30 3.96 10.60
CA SER A 24 11.09 2.95 11.28
C SER A 24 11.91 2.28 10.20
N GLY A 25 13.22 2.12 10.40
CA GLY A 25 14.17 1.67 9.39
C GLY A 25 13.99 0.23 8.90
N TYR A 26 12.77 -0.31 8.86
CA TYR A 26 12.47 -1.57 8.22
C TYR A 26 12.69 -1.43 6.70
N PRO A 27 13.44 -2.33 6.08
CA PRO A 27 13.70 -2.31 4.64
C PRO A 27 12.45 -2.62 3.81
N THR A 28 11.36 -3.09 4.45
CA THR A 28 10.08 -3.39 3.82
C THR A 28 9.13 -2.19 3.78
N ARG A 29 9.57 -1.01 4.24
CA ARG A 29 8.77 0.20 4.22
C ARG A 29 9.14 1.07 3.05
N VAL A 30 8.13 1.40 2.25
CA VAL A 30 8.29 2.27 1.08
C VAL A 30 7.76 3.65 1.42
N GLU A 31 8.60 4.66 1.24
CA GLU A 31 8.24 6.06 1.46
C GLU A 31 7.16 6.50 0.46
N LEU A 32 6.21 7.29 0.96
CA LEU A 32 5.09 7.82 0.20
C LEU A 32 4.95 9.30 0.54
N GLU A 33 5.33 10.13 -0.42
CA GLU A 33 5.29 11.58 -0.31
C GLU A 33 3.85 12.12 -0.36
N PRO A 34 3.58 13.29 0.28
CA PRO A 34 2.40 14.09 0.02
C PRO A 34 2.30 14.49 -1.46
N GLY A 35 1.09 14.75 -1.94
CA GLY A 35 0.85 15.14 -3.33
C GLY A 35 -0.30 14.32 -3.94
N ARG A 36 -0.03 13.54 -4.98
CA ARG A 36 -1.05 12.68 -5.62
C ARG A 36 -1.60 11.59 -4.68
N SER A 37 -0.88 11.28 -3.60
CA SER A 37 -1.26 10.32 -2.58
C SER A 37 -2.50 10.74 -1.78
N GLY A 38 -2.81 12.03 -1.71
CA GLY A 38 -3.88 12.58 -0.87
C GLY A 38 -3.57 12.54 0.63
N LEU A 39 -2.29 12.40 0.99
CA LEU A 39 -1.81 12.43 2.37
C LEU A 39 -1.25 13.82 2.71
N ASP A 40 -1.40 14.23 3.97
CA ASP A 40 -0.94 15.54 4.46
C ASP A 40 0.56 15.56 4.80
N HIS A 41 1.15 14.39 5.07
CA HIS A 41 2.53 14.24 5.51
C HIS A 41 3.18 13.00 4.90
N VAL A 42 4.52 13.02 4.81
CA VAL A 42 5.33 11.86 4.41
C VAL A 42 4.92 10.67 5.26
N SER A 43 4.57 9.60 4.58
CA SER A 43 4.08 8.37 5.17
C SER A 43 4.80 7.17 4.58
N TYR A 44 4.55 5.99 5.14
CA TYR A 44 5.26 4.78 4.76
C TYR A 44 4.26 3.65 4.55
N VAL A 45 4.32 3.04 3.36
CA VAL A 45 3.61 1.79 3.07
C VAL A 45 4.32 0.66 3.81
N GLN A 46 3.62 0.00 4.71
CA GLN A 46 4.14 -1.05 5.58
C GLN A 46 3.92 -2.42 4.93
N CYS A 47 4.81 -2.80 4.01
CA CYS A 47 4.64 -4.02 3.21
C CYS A 47 4.67 -5.29 4.08
N GLU A 48 5.36 -5.26 5.22
CA GLU A 48 5.37 -6.35 6.21
C GLU A 48 4.00 -6.62 6.84
N GLN A 49 3.07 -5.68 6.74
CA GLN A 49 1.72 -5.79 7.27
C GLN A 49 0.67 -6.06 6.18
N ILE A 50 1.08 -6.60 5.02
CA ILE A 50 0.16 -6.99 3.95
C ILE A 50 -0.96 -7.89 4.47
N ARG A 51 -2.20 -7.57 4.09
CA ARG A 51 -3.39 -8.28 4.58
C ARG A 51 -4.56 -8.19 3.62
N THR A 52 -5.40 -9.21 3.65
CA THR A 52 -6.71 -9.18 3.00
C THR A 52 -7.73 -8.53 3.93
N ILE A 53 -8.56 -7.64 3.40
CA ILE A 53 -9.68 -7.03 4.13
C ILE A 53 -10.95 -7.12 3.30
N SER A 54 -12.12 -7.06 3.95
CA SER A 54 -13.37 -6.84 3.23
C SER A 54 -13.37 -5.45 2.59
N ALA A 55 -13.82 -5.35 1.34
CA ALA A 55 -14.04 -4.09 0.65
C ALA A 55 -14.96 -3.14 1.44
N LYS A 56 -15.85 -3.67 2.29
CA LYS A 56 -16.69 -2.88 3.21
C LYS A 56 -15.92 -2.07 4.26
N ARG A 57 -14.64 -2.38 4.49
CA ARG A 57 -13.76 -1.62 5.40
C ARG A 57 -13.11 -0.41 4.71
N LEU A 58 -13.22 -0.29 3.39
CA LEU A 58 -12.80 0.91 2.66
C LEU A 58 -13.89 1.97 2.82
N THR A 59 -13.54 3.10 3.45
CA THR A 59 -14.48 4.18 3.78
C THR A 59 -14.46 5.29 2.74
N SER A 60 -13.27 5.70 2.30
CA SER A 60 -13.08 6.76 1.31
C SER A 60 -11.78 6.55 0.53
N ARG A 61 -11.71 7.13 -0.67
CA ARG A 61 -10.50 7.18 -1.48
C ARG A 61 -9.76 8.49 -1.19
N LEU A 62 -8.56 8.38 -0.61
CA LEU A 62 -7.70 9.55 -0.35
C LEU A 62 -6.98 10.04 -1.61
N GLY A 63 -6.44 9.11 -2.41
CA GLY A 63 -5.66 9.45 -3.61
C GLY A 63 -5.08 8.21 -4.28
N SER A 64 -3.94 8.38 -4.94
CA SER A 64 -3.18 7.31 -5.58
C SER A 64 -1.69 7.52 -5.36
N ALA A 65 -0.96 6.43 -5.11
CA ALA A 65 0.50 6.49 -5.11
C ALA A 65 1.03 6.64 -6.54
N ASP A 66 2.18 7.27 -6.69
CA ASP A 66 2.85 7.38 -7.98
C ASP A 66 3.32 6.01 -8.48
N VAL A 67 3.46 5.88 -9.80
CA VAL A 67 3.84 4.61 -10.46
C VAL A 67 5.18 4.07 -9.92
N SER A 68 6.12 4.96 -9.62
CA SER A 68 7.40 4.59 -8.99
C SER A 68 7.22 3.95 -7.62
N VAL A 69 6.31 4.48 -6.79
CA VAL A 69 6.00 3.93 -5.47
C VAL A 69 5.32 2.57 -5.61
N ILE A 70 4.39 2.42 -6.56
CA ILE A 70 3.74 1.12 -6.83
C ILE A 70 4.78 0.07 -7.25
N ALA A 71 5.70 0.41 -8.14
CA ALA A 71 6.76 -0.49 -8.59
C ALA A 71 7.69 -0.91 -7.43
N GLU A 72 8.03 0.02 -6.55
CA GLU A 72 8.85 -0.27 -5.37
C GLU A 72 8.11 -1.15 -4.35
N VAL A 73 6.81 -0.92 -4.13
CA VAL A 73 5.97 -1.79 -3.30
C VAL A 73 5.91 -3.20 -3.88
N GLU A 74 5.74 -3.36 -5.19
CA GLU A 74 5.78 -4.66 -5.85
C GLU A 74 7.11 -5.38 -5.61
N ARG A 75 8.24 -4.67 -5.83
CA ARG A 75 9.58 -5.21 -5.59
C ARG A 75 9.77 -5.69 -4.15
N VAL A 76 9.34 -4.89 -3.18
CA VAL A 76 9.43 -5.22 -1.75
C VAL A 76 8.53 -6.42 -1.40
N LEU A 77 7.32 -6.49 -1.94
CA LEU A 77 6.42 -7.62 -1.70
C LEU A 77 6.96 -8.93 -2.28
N ARG A 78 7.55 -8.89 -3.48
CA ARG A 78 8.24 -10.06 -4.07
C ARG A 78 9.39 -10.55 -3.19
N LEU A 79 10.22 -9.64 -2.71
CA LEU A 79 11.30 -9.98 -1.77
C LEU A 79 10.76 -10.58 -0.46
N LEU A 80 9.73 -9.96 0.12
CA LEU A 80 9.13 -10.39 1.39
C LEU A 80 8.48 -11.78 1.28
N LEU A 81 7.79 -12.05 0.17
CA LEU A 81 7.06 -13.29 -0.09
C LEU A 81 7.90 -14.37 -0.78
N ARG A 82 9.15 -14.07 -1.13
CA ARG A 82 10.07 -14.92 -1.88
C ARG A 82 9.50 -15.37 -3.24
N LEU A 83 9.03 -14.39 -4.01
CA LEU A 83 8.49 -14.51 -5.36
C LEU A 83 9.37 -13.82 -6.41
#